data_AF-A0A0P9US31-F1
#
_entry.id   AF-A0A0P9US31-F1
#
_cell.length_a   1.000
_cell.length_b   1.000
_cell.length_c   1.000
_cell.angle_alpha   90.00
_cell.angle_beta   90.00
_cell.angle_gamma   90.00
#
_symmetry.space_group_name_H-M   'P 1'
#
loop_
_entity.id
_entity.type
_entity.pdbx_description
1 polymer ?
#
loop_
_entity_poly.entity_id
_entity_poly.type
_entity_poly.pdbx_seq_one_letter_code
_entity_poly.pdbx_strand_id
1 'polypeptide(L)' 'MLVLTRREGENILIEDGIQIQVLAISEFDQIVCIGIEAPNVASFNAETLTER' A
#
# COMPACT_ATOMS: atom_id res chain seq x y z
N MET A 1 -0.85 -16.83 -1.25
CA MET A 1 -0.10 -15.64 -0.79
C MET A 1 0.83 -15.20 -1.91
N LEU A 2 0.62 -14.01 -2.45
CA LEU A 2 1.50 -13.41 -3.46
C LEU A 2 2.35 -12.36 -2.75
N VAL A 3 3.66 -12.37 -2.98
CA VAL A 3 4.61 -11.42 -2.39
C VAL A 3 5.25 -10.66 -3.53
N LEU A 4 5.16 -9.33 -3.48
CA LEU A 4 5.73 -8.44 -4.48
C LEU A 4 6.61 -7.42 -3.77
N THR A 5 7.80 -7.18 -4.30
CA THR A 5 8.64 -6.06 -3.88
C THR A 5 8.28 -4.83 -4.70
N ARG A 6 8.16 -3.67 -4.05
CA ARG A 6 7.91 -2.38 -4.70
C ARG A 6 8.91 -1.34 -4.23
N ARG A 7 9.28 -0.44 -5.13
CA ARG A 7 10.05 0.79 -4.84
C ARG A 7 9.12 1.98 -4.74
N GLU A 8 9.62 3.07 -4.15
CA GLU A 8 8.92 4.36 -4.16
C GLU A 8 8.52 4.75 -5.60
N GLY A 9 7.28 5.20 -5.76
CA GLY A 9 6.66 5.55 -7.03
C GLY A 9 6.01 4.38 -7.78
N GLU A 10 6.34 3.12 -7.45
CA GLU A 10 5.77 1.96 -8.14
C GLU A 10 4.33 1.67 -7.72
N ASN A 11 3.55 1.17 -8.69
CA ASN A 11 2.15 0.82 -8.50
C ASN A 11 1.90 -0.69 -8.67
N ILE A 12 0.79 -1.13 -8.09
CA ILE A 12 0.19 -2.44 -8.27
C ILE A 12 -1.24 -2.19 -8.72
N LEU A 13 -1.58 -2.70 -9.90
CA LEU A 13 -2.96 -2.75 -10.37
C LEU A 13 -3.52 -4.12 -10.03
N ILE A 14 -4.61 -4.14 -9.28
CA ILE A 14 -5.42 -5.33 -9.04
C ILE A 14 -6.66 -5.20 -9.93
N GLU A 15 -7.21 -6.35 -10.35
CA GLU A 15 -8.49 -6.38 -11.05
C GLU A 15 -9.57 -5.61 -10.26
N ASP A 16 -10.65 -5.21 -10.94
CA ASP A 16 -11.71 -4.34 -10.40
C ASP A 16 -11.28 -2.89 -10.08
N GLY A 17 -10.13 -2.45 -10.61
CA GLY A 17 -9.73 -1.04 -10.58
C GLY A 17 -9.16 -0.58 -9.24
N ILE A 18 -8.70 -1.53 -8.41
CA ILE A 18 -7.96 -1.22 -7.19
C ILE A 18 -6.51 -0.94 -7.56
N GLN A 19 -6.01 0.23 -7.15
CA GLN A 19 -4.63 0.64 -7.34
C GLN A 19 -3.97 0.85 -5.99
N ILE A 20 -2.78 0.27 -5.82
CA ILE A 20 -1.93 0.46 -4.64
C ILE A 20 -0.63 1.07 -5.12
N GLN A 21 -0.19 2.16 -4.51
CA GLN A 21 1.06 2.83 -4.85
C GLN A 21 1.91 3.06 -3.60
N VAL A 22 3.22 2.81 -3.72
CA VAL A 22 4.19 3.24 -2.70
C VAL A 22 4.49 4.71 -2.95
N LEU A 23 3.99 5.60 -2.09
CA LEU A 23 4.13 7.05 -2.26
C LEU A 23 5.46 7.56 -1.72
N ALA A 24 5.90 7.05 -0.59
CA ALA A 24 7.15 7.45 0.05
C ALA A 24 7.66 6.36 0.99
N ILE A 25 8.98 6.28 1.16
CA ILE A 25 9.62 5.43 2.16
C ILE A 25 10.44 6.32 3.10
N SER A 26 10.07 6.36 4.38
CA SER A 26 10.90 7.00 5.42
C SER A 26 11.88 5.97 5.96
N GLU A 27 13.16 6.11 5.60
CA GLU A 27 14.23 5.27 6.16
C GLU A 27 14.46 5.53 7.66
N PHE A 28 14.15 6.75 8.13
CA PHE A 28 14.36 7.16 9.52
C PHE A 28 13.38 6.47 10.47
N ASP A 29 12.10 6.44 10.12
CA ASP A 29 11.04 5.87 10.96
C ASP A 29 10.63 4.45 10.53
N GLN A 30 11.24 3.92 9.46
CA GLN A 30 10.84 2.66 8.80
C GLN A 30 9.34 2.64 8.42
N ILE A 31 8.82 3.82 8.07
CA ILE A 31 7.41 4.00 7.69
C ILE A 31 7.32 3.99 6.16
N VAL A 32 6.40 3.19 5.63
CA VAL A 32 6.03 3.21 4.22
C VAL A 32 4.69 3.92 4.07
N CYS A 33 4.66 4.98 3.27
CA CYS A 33 3.44 5.67 2.89
C CYS A 33 2.84 4.98 1.66
N ILE A 34 1.61 4.48 1.79
CA ILE A 34 0.91 3.74 0.74
C ILE A 34 -0.37 4.50 0.38
N GLY A 35 -0.53 4.81 -0.91
CA GLY A 35 -1.77 5.30 -1.49
C GLY A 35 -2.59 4.12 -1.98
N ILE A 36 -3.90 4.12 -1.68
CA ILE A 36 -4.82 3.12 -2.23
C ILE A 36 -6.02 3.84 -2.84
N GLU A 37 -6.27 3.57 -4.11
CA GLU A 37 -7.44 4.04 -4.84
C GLU A 37 -8.30 2.84 -5.21
N ALA A 38 -9.60 2.90 -4.89
CA ALA A 38 -10.54 1.85 -5.24
C ALA A 38 -11.93 2.45 -5.49
N PRO A 39 -12.71 1.87 -6.41
CA PRO A 39 -14.04 2.38 -6.75
C PRO A 39 -15.08 2.26 -5.63
N ASN A 40 -14.84 1.43 -4.60
CA ASN A 40 -15.75 1.29 -3.45
C ASN A 40 -14.97 1.28 -2.13
N VAL A 41 -14.68 2.47 -1.61
CA VAL A 41 -13.81 2.73 -0.44
C VAL A 41 -14.42 2.27 0.90
N ALA A 42 -15.63 1.70 0.89
CA ALA A 42 -16.42 1.43 2.10
C ALA A 42 -15.82 0.38 3.06
N SER A 43 -14.78 -0.36 2.65
CA SER A 43 -14.15 -1.40 3.48
C SER A 43 -12.62 -1.36 3.43
N PHE A 44 -12.01 -0.21 3.75
CA PHE A 44 -10.59 -0.17 4.09
C PHE A 44 -10.42 -0.28 5.60
N ASN A 45 -9.87 -1.41 6.05
CA ASN A 45 -9.40 -1.56 7.42
C ASN A 45 -7.89 -1.36 7.44
N ALA A 46 -7.43 -0.26 8.04
CA ALA A 46 -6.02 -0.05 8.31
C ALA A 46 -5.67 -0.78 9.60
N GLU A 47 -5.39 -2.08 9.51
CA GLU A 47 -4.80 -2.80 10.64
C GLU A 47 -3.36 -2.31 10.80
N THR A 48 -3.09 -1.64 11.93
CA THR A 48 -1.73 -1.17 12.25
C THR A 48 -0.86 -2.39 12.48
N LEU A 49 -0.06 -2.77 11.49
CA LEU A 49 0.94 -3.82 11.62
C LEU A 49 2.13 -3.27 12.42
N THR A 50 2.00 -3.28 13.75
CA THR A 50 3.14 -3.08 14.64
C THR A 50 3.86 -4.43 14.76
N GLU A 51 4.96 -4.62 14.05
CA GLU A 51 5.87 -5.73 14.36
C GLU A 51 6.39 -5.53 15.79
N ARG A 52 6.25 -6.56 16.64
CA ARG A 52 6.81 -6.64 18.00
C ARG A 52 8.12 -7.40 17.95
#